data_AF-A0A4Q5ZUF3-F1
#
_entry.id   AF-A0A4Q5ZUF3-F1
#
_cell.length_a   1.000
_cell.length_b   1.000
_cell.length_c   1.000
_cell.angle_alpha   90.00
_cell.angle_beta   90.00
_cell.angle_gamma   90.00
#
_symmetry.space_group_name_H-M   'P 1'
#
loop_
_entity.id
_entity.type
_entity.pdbx_description
1 polymer ?
#
loop_
_entity_poly.entity_id
_entity_poly.type
_entity_poly.pdbx_seq_one_letter_code
_entity_poly.pdbx_strand_id
1 'polypeptide(L)'
;MSAFQKVSVLAGTARALHRLLIAFMLLVSLLQGCGNATRSYIDKLDGFISSCEQHQTSYTEANWRDMDRRYQWFAEEGLDELRPLLTDAQQLRINELLGRYQTLKVKRTLRNWATKTTDFVQQTKSLIDQLSNDTIQPKQ
;
A
#
# COMPACT_ATOMS: atom_id res chain seq x y z
N MET A 1 -12.70 61.54 -33.80
CA MET A 1 -12.78 60.58 -32.67
C MET A 1 -11.50 59.79 -32.64
N SER A 2 -10.68 60.05 -31.63
CA SER A 2 -9.22 59.94 -31.70
C SER A 2 -8.69 58.54 -31.42
N ALA A 3 -7.59 58.19 -32.10
CA ALA A 3 -6.81 56.96 -31.90
C ALA A 3 -6.40 56.72 -30.43
N PHE A 4 -6.37 57.77 -29.61
CA PHE A 4 -6.08 57.71 -28.17
C PHE A 4 -7.09 56.88 -27.37
N GLN A 5 -8.37 56.83 -27.78
CA GLN A 5 -9.40 56.06 -27.07
C GLN A 5 -9.25 54.54 -27.31
N LYS A 6 -8.66 54.13 -28.44
CA LYS A 6 -8.38 52.71 -28.73
C LYS A 6 -7.19 52.18 -27.93
N VAL A 7 -6.15 53.01 -27.73
CA VAL A 7 -4.92 52.62 -27.03
C VAL A 7 -5.17 52.36 -25.54
N SER A 8 -6.02 53.16 -24.89
CA SER A 8 -6.35 53.01 -23.47
C SER A 8 -7.19 51.76 -23.19
N VAL A 9 -8.10 51.39 -24.08
CA VAL A 9 -8.91 50.15 -23.99
C VAL A 9 -8.03 48.91 -24.18
N LEU A 10 -7.14 48.90 -25.18
CA LEU A 10 -6.18 47.82 -25.42
C LEU A 10 -5.20 47.61 -24.25
N ALA A 11 -4.74 48.69 -23.62
CA ALA A 11 -3.87 48.61 -22.44
C ALA A 11 -4.60 48.13 -21.17
N GLY A 12 -5.92 48.35 -21.08
CA GLY A 12 -6.76 47.84 -20.00
C GLY A 12 -7.06 46.35 -20.13
N THR A 13 -7.37 45.89 -21.35
CA THR A 13 -7.64 44.46 -21.64
C THR A 13 -6.39 43.60 -21.50
N ALA A 14 -5.21 44.10 -21.91
CA ALA A 14 -3.93 43.41 -21.72
C ALA A 14 -3.59 43.21 -20.22
N ARG A 15 -3.84 44.22 -19.38
CA ARG A 15 -3.66 44.12 -17.92
C ARG A 15 -4.66 43.16 -17.27
N ALA A 16 -5.90 43.11 -17.77
CA ALA A 16 -6.91 42.17 -17.29
C ALA A 16 -6.60 40.71 -17.70
N LEU A 17 -6.17 40.49 -18.94
CA LEU A 17 -5.70 39.19 -19.44
C LEU A 17 -4.49 38.69 -18.67
N HIS A 18 -3.53 39.57 -18.38
CA HIS A 18 -2.35 39.22 -17.60
C HIS A 18 -2.71 38.77 -16.17
N ARG A 19 -3.66 39.46 -15.52
CA ARG A 19 -4.17 39.07 -14.20
C ARG A 19 -4.92 37.74 -14.23
N LEU A 20 -5.70 37.49 -15.28
CA LEU A 20 -6.40 36.21 -15.50
C LEU A 20 -5.42 35.04 -15.71
N LEU A 21 -4.36 35.26 -16.49
CA LEU A 21 -3.32 34.26 -16.73
C LEU A 21 -2.53 33.94 -15.44
N ILE A 22 -2.20 34.94 -14.62
CA ILE A 22 -1.54 34.72 -13.32
C ILE A 22 -2.45 33.94 -12.37
N ALA A 23 -3.73 34.30 -12.29
CA ALA A 23 -4.70 33.57 -11.46
C ALA A 23 -4.88 32.12 -11.92
N PHE A 24 -4.91 31.88 -13.22
CA PHE A 24 -4.99 30.54 -13.80
C PHE A 24 -3.72 29.72 -13.52
N MET A 25 -2.53 30.32 -13.68
CA MET A 25 -1.25 29.68 -13.36
C MET A 25 -1.15 29.31 -11.87
N LEU A 26 -1.63 30.19 -10.98
CA LEU A 26 -1.70 29.90 -9.53
C LEU A 26 -2.67 28.76 -9.23
N LEU A 27 -3.83 28.72 -9.89
CA LEU A 27 -4.82 27.65 -9.75
C LEU A 27 -4.25 26.29 -10.23
N VAL A 28 -3.57 26.26 -11.38
CA VAL A 28 -2.92 25.06 -11.91
C VAL A 28 -1.79 24.60 -10.98
N SER A 29 -1.01 25.53 -10.41
CA SER A 29 0.06 25.21 -9.46
C SER A 29 -0.47 24.59 -8.16
N LEU A 30 -1.61 25.07 -7.66
CA LEU A 30 -2.31 24.50 -6.50
C LEU A 30 -2.82 23.08 -6.77
N LEU A 31 -3.29 22.80 -8.00
CA LEU A 31 -3.72 21.46 -8.41
C LEU A 31 -2.54 20.47 -8.50
N GLN A 32 -1.34 20.92 -8.88
CA GLN A 32 -0.15 20.04 -8.93
C GLN A 32 0.44 19.73 -7.55
N GLY A 33 0.35 20.64 -6.58
CA GLY A 33 0.81 20.40 -5.21
C GLY A 33 0.04 19.27 -4.50
N CYS A 34 -1.28 19.19 -4.72
CA CYS A 34 -2.15 18.17 -4.12
C CYS A 34 -1.92 16.77 -4.71
N GLY A 35 -1.76 16.67 -6.04
CA GLY A 35 -1.49 15.39 -6.72
C GLY A 35 -0.17 14.73 -6.31
N ASN A 36 0.84 15.53 -5.93
CA ASN A 36 2.14 15.01 -5.50
C ASN A 36 2.10 14.31 -4.13
N ALA A 37 1.28 14.80 -3.19
CA ALA A 37 1.14 14.18 -1.87
C ALA A 37 0.47 12.80 -1.97
N THR A 38 -0.64 12.71 -2.70
CA THR A 38 -1.35 11.43 -2.93
C THR A 38 -0.49 10.44 -3.71
N ARG A 39 0.22 10.89 -4.74
CA ARG A 39 1.13 10.02 -5.50
C ARG A 39 2.26 9.49 -4.62
N SER A 40 2.90 10.38 -3.84
CA SER A 40 3.94 9.97 -2.89
C SER A 40 3.42 8.96 -1.87
N TYR A 41 2.18 9.11 -1.42
CA TYR A 41 1.54 8.16 -0.52
C TYR A 41 1.37 6.77 -1.14
N ILE A 42 0.79 6.72 -2.35
CA ILE A 42 0.59 5.46 -3.09
C ILE A 42 1.93 4.77 -3.35
N ASP A 43 2.97 5.52 -3.72
CA ASP A 43 4.31 4.98 -3.97
C ASP A 43 4.94 4.41 -2.69
N LYS A 44 4.78 5.09 -1.54
CA LYS A 44 5.24 4.57 -0.23
C LYS A 44 4.50 3.30 0.16
N LEU A 45 3.19 3.26 -0.03
CA LEU A 45 2.38 2.08 0.26
C LEU A 45 2.80 0.91 -0.65
N ASP A 46 2.94 1.13 -1.96
CA ASP A 46 3.35 0.07 -2.90
C ASP A 46 4.76 -0.45 -2.59
N GLY A 47 5.69 0.44 -2.23
CA GLY A 47 7.03 0.06 -1.80
C GLY A 47 7.01 -0.80 -0.53
N PHE A 48 6.21 -0.41 0.47
CA PHE A 48 6.01 -1.20 1.69
C PHE A 48 5.44 -2.60 1.39
N ILE A 49 4.39 -2.68 0.57
CA ILE A 49 3.76 -3.96 0.19
C ILE A 49 4.72 -4.83 -0.61
N SER A 50 5.39 -4.27 -1.60
CA SER A 50 6.36 -4.98 -2.44
C SER A 50 7.52 -5.54 -1.60
N SER A 51 8.01 -4.76 -0.63
CA SER A 51 9.02 -5.25 0.32
C SER A 51 8.48 -6.40 1.17
N CYS A 52 7.23 -6.34 1.64
CA CYS A 52 6.62 -7.44 2.37
C CYS A 52 6.47 -8.69 1.50
N GLU A 53 6.05 -8.56 0.24
CA GLU A 53 5.91 -9.69 -0.68
C GLU A 53 7.25 -10.39 -0.94
N GLN A 54 8.32 -9.62 -1.08
CA GLN A 54 9.68 -10.12 -1.31
C GLN A 54 10.25 -10.85 -0.09
N HIS A 55 10.05 -10.31 1.12
CA HIS A 55 10.72 -10.81 2.33
C HIS A 55 9.83 -11.67 3.24
N GLN A 56 8.56 -11.93 2.86
CA GLN A 56 7.58 -12.67 3.67
C GLN A 56 8.07 -14.02 4.22
N THR A 57 8.99 -14.69 3.53
CA THR A 57 9.50 -16.02 3.90
C THR A 57 10.57 -15.96 4.99
N SER A 58 11.25 -14.83 5.16
CA SER A 58 12.32 -14.63 6.16
C SER A 58 11.85 -13.90 7.42
N TYR A 59 10.60 -13.44 7.44
CA TYR A 59 10.03 -12.71 8.56
C TYR A 59 9.77 -13.58 9.79
N THR A 60 10.30 -13.14 10.93
CA THR A 60 9.93 -13.64 12.26
C THR A 60 8.55 -13.13 12.68
N GLU A 61 7.97 -13.70 13.73
CA GLU A 61 6.72 -13.19 14.33
C GLU A 61 6.82 -11.72 14.75
N ALA A 62 7.99 -11.28 15.25
CA ALA A 62 8.23 -9.90 15.61
C ALA A 62 8.23 -8.98 14.37
N ASN A 63 8.84 -9.43 13.27
CA ASN A 63 8.82 -8.69 12.00
C ASN A 63 7.39 -8.55 11.48
N TRP A 64 6.61 -9.63 11.50
CA TRP A 64 5.21 -9.60 11.08
C TRP A 64 4.35 -8.66 11.92
N ARG A 65 4.57 -8.63 13.24
CA ARG A 65 3.90 -7.63 14.12
C ARG A 65 4.28 -6.20 13.77
N ASP A 66 5.54 -5.94 13.40
CA ASP A 66 5.95 -4.62 12.96
C ASP A 66 5.31 -4.23 11.64
N MET A 67 5.28 -5.16 10.67
CA MET A 67 4.62 -4.94 9.39
C MET A 67 3.11 -4.70 9.57
N ASP A 68 2.46 -5.42 10.48
CA ASP A 68 1.05 -5.22 10.81
C ASP A 68 0.77 -3.83 11.39
N ARG A 69 1.65 -3.31 12.26
CA ARG A 69 1.53 -1.93 12.76
C ARG A 69 1.70 -0.90 11.64
N ARG A 70 2.70 -1.07 10.78
CA ARG A 70 2.91 -0.15 9.65
C ARG A 70 1.74 -0.21 8.68
N TYR A 71 1.20 -1.40 8.42
CA TYR A 71 0.00 -1.58 7.61
C TYR A 71 -1.21 -0.86 8.22
N GLN A 72 -1.44 -0.98 9.53
CA GLN A 72 -2.51 -0.27 10.23
C GLN A 72 -2.38 1.25 10.07
N TRP A 73 -1.16 1.78 10.23
CA TRP A 73 -0.90 3.19 9.94
C TRP A 73 -1.28 3.58 8.50
N PHE A 74 -0.91 2.78 7.49
CA PHE A 74 -1.33 3.03 6.10
C PHE A 74 -2.83 2.83 5.83
N ALA A 75 -3.52 2.00 6.61
CA ALA A 75 -4.94 1.73 6.41
C ALA A 75 -5.85 2.77 7.09
N GLU A 76 -5.33 3.44 8.12
CA GLU A 76 -6.06 4.36 8.99
C GLU A 76 -5.44 5.75 8.94
N GLU A 77 -4.51 6.05 9.86
CA GLU A 77 -3.94 7.38 10.09
C GLU A 77 -3.33 8.03 8.83
N GLY A 78 -2.63 7.24 8.01
CA GLY A 78 -1.99 7.72 6.78
C GLY A 78 -2.97 8.17 5.70
N LEU A 79 -4.24 7.79 5.79
CA LEU A 79 -5.29 8.14 4.83
C LEU A 79 -6.20 9.27 5.29
N ASP A 80 -6.19 9.67 6.56
CA ASP A 80 -7.20 10.59 7.10
C ASP A 80 -7.20 11.96 6.41
N GLU A 81 -6.01 12.53 6.18
CA GLU A 81 -5.89 13.82 5.49
C GLU A 81 -6.06 13.70 3.97
N LEU A 82 -5.78 12.53 3.40
CA LEU A 82 -5.79 12.30 1.95
C LEU A 82 -7.16 11.84 1.43
N ARG A 83 -7.96 11.13 2.24
CA ARG A 83 -9.27 10.59 1.90
C ARG A 83 -10.19 11.55 1.13
N PRO A 84 -10.41 12.80 1.58
CA PRO A 84 -11.30 13.72 0.86
C PRO A 84 -10.75 14.21 -0.49
N LEU A 85 -9.46 13.95 -0.76
CA LEU A 85 -8.74 14.40 -1.95
C LEU A 85 -8.49 13.27 -2.97
N LEU A 86 -8.86 12.03 -2.63
CA LEU A 86 -8.65 10.87 -3.50
C LEU A 86 -9.66 10.87 -4.66
N THR A 87 -9.16 10.60 -5.86
CA THR A 87 -10.02 10.19 -6.98
C THR A 87 -10.40 8.72 -6.83
N ASP A 88 -11.50 8.31 -7.48
CA ASP A 88 -11.93 6.90 -7.50
C ASP A 88 -10.80 5.95 -7.94
N ALA A 89 -10.01 6.35 -8.93
CA ALA A 89 -8.88 5.56 -9.42
C ALA A 89 -7.77 5.43 -8.37
N GLN A 90 -7.47 6.51 -7.64
CA GLN A 90 -6.48 6.49 -6.55
C GLN A 90 -6.98 5.64 -5.37
N GLN A 91 -8.26 5.77 -5.02
CA GLN A 91 -8.87 4.98 -3.96
C GLN A 91 -8.88 3.49 -4.31
N LEU A 92 -9.22 3.14 -5.55
CA LEU A 92 -9.13 1.77 -6.05
C LEU A 92 -7.70 1.24 -5.94
N ARG A 93 -6.71 2.01 -6.40
CA ARG A 93 -5.29 1.61 -6.31
C ARG A 93 -4.85 1.38 -4.87
N ILE A 94 -5.24 2.25 -3.94
CA ILE A 94 -4.93 2.09 -2.51
C ILE A 94 -5.57 0.80 -1.98
N ASN A 95 -6.83 0.55 -2.29
CA ASN A 95 -7.55 -0.65 -1.86
C ASN A 95 -6.91 -1.94 -2.41
N GLU A 96 -6.48 -1.94 -3.67
CA GLU A 96 -5.74 -3.06 -4.27
C GLU A 96 -4.43 -3.34 -3.50
N LEU A 97 -3.66 -2.30 -3.18
CA LEU A 97 -2.42 -2.43 -2.42
C LEU A 97 -2.68 -2.97 -1.00
N LEU A 98 -3.70 -2.45 -0.32
CA LEU A 98 -4.09 -2.95 1.00
C LEU A 98 -4.58 -4.41 0.93
N GLY A 99 -5.29 -4.79 -0.13
CA GLY A 99 -5.75 -6.15 -0.38
C GLY A 99 -4.61 -7.13 -0.66
N ARG A 100 -3.55 -6.70 -1.34
CA ARG A 100 -2.33 -7.50 -1.55
C ARG A 100 -1.69 -7.89 -0.20
N TYR A 101 -1.61 -6.96 0.75
CA TYR A 101 -1.13 -7.28 2.10
C TYR A 101 -2.00 -8.30 2.82
N GLN A 102 -3.33 -8.16 2.74
CA GLN A 102 -4.24 -9.11 3.38
C GLN A 102 -4.08 -10.51 2.77
N THR A 103 -3.90 -10.58 1.45
CA THR A 103 -3.63 -11.84 0.74
C THR A 103 -2.33 -12.48 1.23
N LEU A 104 -1.26 -11.69 1.47
CA LEU A 104 -0.03 -12.18 2.09
C LEU A 104 -0.28 -12.80 3.47
N LYS A 105 -1.08 -12.13 4.32
CA LYS A 105 -1.42 -12.65 5.65
C LYS A 105 -2.18 -13.97 5.57
N VAL A 106 -3.17 -14.07 4.68
CA VAL A 106 -3.92 -15.31 4.47
C VAL A 106 -2.99 -16.43 4.02
N LYS A 107 -2.12 -16.18 3.04
CA LYS A 107 -1.13 -17.17 2.56
C LYS A 107 -0.21 -17.64 3.68
N ARG A 108 0.24 -16.73 4.54
CA ARG A 108 1.05 -17.06 5.73
C ARG A 108 0.29 -17.96 6.70
N THR A 109 -0.95 -17.61 7.05
CA THR A 109 -1.78 -18.41 7.96
C THR A 109 -1.99 -19.81 7.43
N LEU A 110 -2.29 -19.94 6.13
CA LEU A 110 -2.43 -21.24 5.47
C LEU A 110 -1.13 -22.04 5.48
N ARG A 111 0.01 -21.40 5.19
CA ARG A 111 1.32 -22.07 5.24
C ARG A 111 1.64 -22.58 6.65
N ASN A 112 1.43 -21.75 7.66
CA ASN A 112 1.66 -22.12 9.06
C ASN A 112 0.76 -23.27 9.53
N TRP A 113 -0.46 -23.36 9.01
CA TRP A 113 -1.37 -24.48 9.31
C TRP A 113 -0.94 -25.77 8.59
N ALA A 114 -0.55 -25.65 7.32
CA ALA A 114 -0.05 -26.77 6.54
C ALA A 114 1.21 -27.37 7.17
N THR A 115 2.19 -26.55 7.55
CA THR A 115 3.44 -27.03 8.18
C THR A 115 3.16 -27.70 9.53
N LYS A 116 2.33 -27.11 10.39
CA LYS A 116 1.96 -27.74 11.68
C LYS A 116 1.30 -29.10 11.49
N THR A 117 0.43 -29.24 10.48
CA THR A 117 -0.22 -30.52 10.19
C THR A 117 0.78 -31.55 9.67
N THR A 118 1.70 -31.16 8.78
CA THR A 118 2.76 -32.04 8.29
C THR A 118 3.68 -32.50 9.42
N ASP A 119 4.12 -31.58 10.28
CA ASP A 119 4.99 -31.89 11.41
C ASP A 119 4.30 -32.85 12.39
N PHE A 120 3.01 -32.63 12.70
CA PHE A 120 2.22 -33.51 13.55
C PHE A 120 2.08 -34.93 12.97
N VAL A 121 1.79 -35.04 11.67
CA VAL A 121 1.70 -36.34 10.99
C VAL A 121 3.05 -37.05 10.96
N GLN A 122 4.15 -36.34 10.72
CA GLN A 122 5.49 -36.91 10.75
C GLN A 122 5.89 -37.36 12.15
N GLN A 123 5.62 -36.57 13.18
CA GLN A 123 5.85 -36.95 14.58
C GLN A 123 5.05 -38.22 14.93
N THR A 124 3.78 -38.29 14.53
CA THR A 124 2.93 -39.46 14.78
C THR A 124 3.44 -40.69 14.04
N LYS A 125 3.90 -40.55 12.78
CA LYS A 125 4.51 -41.66 12.04
C LYS A 125 5.79 -42.16 12.70
N SER A 126 6.67 -41.26 13.12
CA SER A 126 7.90 -41.66 13.84
C SER A 126 7.60 -42.43 15.12
N LEU A 127 6.52 -42.08 15.84
CA LEU A 127 6.10 -42.81 17.04
C LEU A 127 5.52 -44.19 16.69
N ILE A 128 4.71 -44.30 15.64
CA ILE A 128 4.18 -45.58 15.17
C ILE A 128 5.31 -46.49 14.67
N ASP A 129 6.29 -45.93 13.94
CA ASP A 129 7.44 -46.67 13.43
C ASP A 129 8.33 -47.15 14.59
N GLN A 130 8.55 -46.33 15.62
CA GLN A 130 9.25 -46.74 16.85
C GLN A 130 8.51 -47.86 17.59
N LEU A 131 7.20 -47.70 17.82
CA LEU A 131 6.38 -48.72 18.48
C LEU A 131 6.33 -50.03 17.68
N SER A 132 6.25 -49.95 16.34
CA SER A 132 6.28 -51.13 15.48
C SER A 132 7.65 -51.80 15.48
N ASN A 133 8.75 -51.03 15.56
CA ASN A 133 10.10 -51.59 15.59
C ASN A 133 10.44 -52.21 16.95
N ASP A 134 9.94 -51.64 18.05
CA ASP A 134 10.11 -52.19 19.42
C ASP A 134 9.22 -53.42 19.69
N THR A 135 8.08 -53.55 19.01
CA THR A 135 7.18 -54.70 19.16
C THR A 135 7.65 -55.95 18.38
N ILE A 136 8.65 -55.81 17.48
CA ILE A 136 9.27 -56.92 16.73
C ILE A 136 10.70 -57.18 17.24
N GLN A 137 10.87 -57.31 18.55
CA GLN A 137 11.98 -58.07 19.13
C GLN A 137 11.36 -59.16 20.02
N PRO A 138 11.18 -60.41 19.54
CA PRO A 138 10.92 -61.51 20.45
C PRO A 138 12.15 -61.60 21.36
N LYS A 139 11.94 -61.38 22.67
CA LYS A 139 12.92 -61.72 23.71
C LYS A 139 13.44 -63.13 23.43
N GLN A 140 14.70 -63.24 23.03
CA GLN A 140 15.46 -64.49 23.10
C GLN A 140 15.73 -64.83 24.56
#